data_AF-A0A1P8TLI4-F1
#
_entry.id   AF-A0A1P8TLI4-F1
#
_cell.length_a   1.000
_cell.length_b   1.000
_cell.length_c   1.000
_cell.angle_alpha   90.00
_cell.angle_beta   90.00
_cell.angle_gamma   90.00
#
_symmetry.space_group_name_H-M   'P 1'
#
loop_
_entity.id
_entity.type
_entity.pdbx_description
1 polymer ?
#
loop_
_entity_poly.entity_id
_entity_poly.type
_entity_poly.pdbx_seq_one_letter_code
_entity_poly.pdbx_strand_id
1 'polypeptide(L)'
;MAGRINDEDVKAVRDAVPIDAVVSDYLQLRNAGGGNLKGLCPFHDEKSPSFQVSPSKGLFHCFGCQEGGDTIAFVMKIDHLTFSETVERLAAKAGITLRYEEGGYNPSHQRGERIRLVEAHKVAAQFYVEQLESPEAEIGRKFLAERGFDQAAAAHFGVGYSPAGWDHLTRFLRGKGFTDKELTLSGLSQEGRRGPIDRFRGRLMWPIRDIGGEVVGFGARKLRDDDNGPKYLNTPETPIYKKGQVLYGVDLAKKEIAKTSRAVVVEGYTDVMACHLAGVTTAIATCGTAFGGDHIKILRRLLMDNGSARVIFTFDGDAAGQKAALRAFEDDQKFAAETYIAIAPDGMDPCELRLAKGDEAVADLVEPRTPLFEFALRQIVGRYDLETPAGRAAALDEAGPVVARIKNSGAQHEVAVQLAGMLGILDTQFVVKRVAQLARWARDRGGRGPAQPQGRPQQTYAQGPPPPSGPALTLRSPAHRTERELLKLALQRPELVSPAFDAYGADEFTAPPYAAVRQCIEEAGGAEAGIAEPQAYLGRVLDAAPDDTVRRMVTELAVEAILRKTVDEVYAGVQLVQVRLRAVDRRIRDVQGSLARLGAGGDPQQLVAVQNELWVLQQYGQALRDRGADAL
;
A
#
# COMPACT_ATOMS: atom_id res chain seq x y z
N MET A 1 34.99 -40.97 0.18
CA MET A 1 34.27 -40.95 1.46
C MET A 1 34.76 -39.74 2.23
N ALA A 2 33.87 -38.92 2.79
CA ALA A 2 34.30 -37.89 3.71
C ALA A 2 34.85 -38.54 4.97
N GLY A 3 36.01 -38.08 5.44
CA GLY A 3 36.56 -38.53 6.71
C GLY A 3 35.53 -38.25 7.81
N ARG A 4 35.36 -39.20 8.73
CA ARG A 4 34.43 -39.01 9.84
C ARG A 4 35.04 -37.97 10.79
N ILE A 5 34.31 -36.90 11.10
CA ILE A 5 34.77 -35.92 12.09
C ILE A 5 34.83 -36.63 13.45
N ASN A 6 35.93 -36.44 14.18
CA ASN A 6 36.11 -37.03 15.50
C ASN A 6 34.97 -36.63 16.45
N ASP A 7 34.37 -37.62 17.11
CA ASP A 7 33.17 -37.43 17.92
C ASP A 7 33.42 -36.49 19.12
N GLU A 8 34.66 -36.41 19.65
CA GLU A 8 35.03 -35.47 20.72
C GLU A 8 34.98 -34.04 20.21
N ASP A 9 35.46 -33.78 18.99
CA ASP A 9 35.47 -32.44 18.41
C ASP A 9 34.05 -31.99 18.05
N VAL A 10 33.19 -32.91 17.56
CA VAL A 10 31.74 -32.64 17.39
C VAL A 10 31.11 -32.21 18.70
N LYS A 11 31.43 -32.91 19.80
CA LYS A 11 30.94 -32.57 21.13
C LYS A 11 31.48 -31.21 21.59
N ALA A 12 32.77 -30.95 21.42
CA ALA A 12 33.39 -29.68 21.76
C ALA A 12 32.72 -28.50 21.02
N VAL A 13 32.39 -28.68 19.74
CA VAL A 13 31.64 -27.69 18.95
C VAL A 13 30.24 -27.47 19.51
N ARG A 14 29.53 -28.55 19.87
CA ARG A 14 28.18 -28.45 20.46
C ARG A 14 28.21 -27.72 21.81
N ASP A 15 29.22 -27.98 22.64
CA ASP A 15 29.36 -27.37 23.97
C ASP A 15 29.81 -25.90 23.88
N ALA A 16 30.65 -25.56 22.89
CA ALA A 16 31.13 -24.20 22.68
C ALA A 16 30.09 -23.25 22.06
N VAL A 17 29.08 -23.80 21.37
CA VAL A 17 28.07 -23.00 20.68
C VAL A 17 26.68 -23.31 21.25
N PRO A 18 26.27 -22.60 22.32
CA PRO A 18 25.00 -22.86 22.99
C PRO A 18 23.81 -22.54 22.08
N ILE A 19 22.76 -23.37 22.16
CA ILE A 19 21.65 -23.35 21.20
C ILE A 19 20.88 -22.03 21.19
N ASP A 20 20.70 -21.39 22.35
CA ASP A 20 19.99 -20.13 22.49
C ASP A 20 20.73 -18.98 21.83
N ALA A 21 22.06 -18.96 21.92
CA ALA A 21 22.89 -17.99 21.19
C ALA A 21 22.75 -18.17 19.68
N VAL A 22 22.78 -19.42 19.19
CA VAL A 22 22.63 -19.70 17.75
C VAL A 22 21.26 -19.34 17.24
N VAL A 23 20.19 -19.78 17.92
CA VAL A 23 18.82 -19.49 17.47
C VAL A 23 18.55 -17.98 17.47
N SER A 24 19.08 -17.27 18.47
CA SER A 24 18.92 -15.81 18.59
C SER A 24 19.58 -15.02 17.45
N ASP A 25 20.51 -15.64 16.70
CA ASP A 25 21.07 -15.02 15.50
C ASP A 25 20.06 -14.92 14.34
N TYR A 26 18.99 -15.74 14.35
CA TYR A 26 18.02 -15.88 13.25
C TYR A 26 16.61 -15.38 13.60
N LEU A 27 16.20 -15.47 14.86
CA LEU A 27 14.87 -15.03 15.30
C LEU A 27 14.89 -14.51 16.73
N GLN A 28 13.93 -13.65 17.05
CA GLN A 28 13.79 -13.15 18.41
C GLN A 28 13.23 -14.25 19.33
N LEU A 29 13.75 -14.32 20.56
CA LEU A 29 13.31 -15.24 21.61
C LEU A 29 12.81 -14.47 22.85
N ARG A 30 11.79 -15.00 23.53
CA ARG A 30 11.23 -14.47 24.79
C ARG A 30 11.22 -15.54 25.86
N ASN A 31 11.29 -15.14 27.12
CA ASN A 31 11.20 -16.08 28.24
C ASN A 31 9.84 -16.80 28.23
N ALA A 32 9.87 -18.12 28.34
CA ALA A 32 8.71 -19.00 28.39
C ALA A 32 8.44 -19.56 29.80
N GLY A 33 9.24 -19.17 30.80
CA GLY A 33 9.22 -19.71 32.15
C GLY A 33 10.09 -20.96 32.29
N GLY A 34 10.53 -21.27 33.52
CA GLY A 34 11.32 -22.46 33.82
C GLY A 34 12.70 -22.51 33.15
N GLY A 35 13.24 -21.36 32.74
CA GLY A 35 14.51 -21.26 32.02
C GLY A 35 14.42 -21.53 30.51
N ASN A 36 13.23 -21.81 29.98
CA ASN A 36 13.02 -21.99 28.54
C ASN A 36 12.75 -20.65 27.84
N LEU A 37 13.04 -20.62 26.55
CA LEU A 37 12.76 -19.52 25.64
C LEU A 37 11.73 -19.95 24.59
N LYS A 38 10.97 -19.01 24.03
CA LYS A 38 10.01 -19.24 22.96
C LYS A 38 10.07 -18.18 21.87
N GLY A 39 9.74 -18.53 20.64
CA GLY A 39 9.67 -17.63 19.49
C GLY A 39 8.78 -18.15 18.35
N LEU A 40 8.74 -17.41 17.25
CA LEU A 40 8.05 -17.84 16.03
C LEU A 40 8.95 -18.83 15.27
N CYS A 41 8.38 -19.97 14.89
CA CYS A 41 9.13 -21.02 14.22
C CYS A 41 9.68 -20.57 12.87
N PRO A 42 10.97 -20.80 12.58
CA PRO A 42 11.54 -20.45 11.29
C PRO A 42 11.24 -21.48 10.19
N PHE A 43 10.75 -22.67 10.54
CA PHE A 43 10.54 -23.80 9.64
C PHE A 43 9.11 -23.91 9.07
N HIS A 44 8.15 -23.17 9.61
CA HIS A 44 6.79 -23.10 9.08
C HIS A 44 6.19 -21.70 9.31
N ASP A 45 5.08 -21.40 8.66
CA ASP A 45 4.39 -20.11 8.79
C ASP A 45 3.34 -20.18 9.91
N GLU A 46 3.54 -19.39 10.97
CA GLU A 46 2.65 -19.33 12.12
C GLU A 46 2.49 -17.90 12.66
N LYS A 47 1.44 -17.69 13.45
CA LYS A 47 1.14 -16.40 14.11
C LYS A 47 1.40 -16.44 15.62
N SER A 48 1.18 -17.58 16.26
CA SER A 48 1.44 -17.76 17.68
C SER A 48 2.80 -18.44 17.89
N PRO A 49 3.66 -17.95 18.78
CA PRO A 49 4.95 -18.60 19.08
C PRO A 49 4.77 -20.06 19.52
N SER A 50 5.18 -21.03 18.69
CA SER A 50 5.20 -22.46 19.06
C SER A 50 6.61 -23.05 19.13
N PHE A 51 7.63 -22.29 18.73
CA PHE A 51 9.02 -22.69 18.79
C PHE A 51 9.57 -22.48 20.20
N GLN A 52 9.99 -23.55 20.88
CA GLN A 52 10.63 -23.48 22.20
C GLN A 52 12.11 -23.89 22.12
N VAL A 53 12.94 -23.19 22.87
CA VAL A 53 14.36 -23.47 23.06
C VAL A 53 14.61 -23.69 24.55
N SER A 54 15.30 -24.77 24.89
CA SER A 54 15.68 -25.11 26.27
C SER A 54 17.20 -25.04 26.39
N PRO A 55 17.77 -23.91 26.85
CA PRO A 55 19.22 -23.73 26.96
C PRO A 55 19.88 -24.81 27.83
N SER A 56 19.26 -25.14 28.96
CA SER A 56 19.78 -26.15 29.90
C SER A 56 19.84 -27.57 29.32
N LYS A 57 18.97 -27.87 28.35
CA LYS A 57 18.95 -29.17 27.65
C LYS A 57 19.74 -29.14 26.33
N GLY A 58 20.08 -27.95 25.83
CA GLY A 58 20.70 -27.80 24.50
C GLY A 58 19.78 -28.20 23.34
N LEU A 59 18.46 -28.09 23.50
CA LEU A 59 17.46 -28.59 22.54
C LEU A 59 16.43 -27.53 22.14
N PHE A 60 15.92 -27.65 20.91
CA PHE A 60 14.74 -26.93 20.43
C PHE A 60 13.62 -27.89 20.06
N HIS A 61 12.38 -27.42 20.15
CA HIS A 61 11.21 -28.13 19.66
C HIS A 61 10.11 -27.14 19.25
N CYS A 62 9.53 -27.35 18.08
CA CYS A 62 8.37 -26.63 17.58
C CYS A 62 7.09 -27.44 17.83
N PHE A 63 6.18 -26.92 18.65
CA PHE A 63 4.90 -27.59 18.92
C PHE A 63 3.89 -27.48 17.76
N GLY A 64 4.11 -26.60 16.79
CA GLY A 64 3.29 -26.48 15.59
C GLY A 64 3.63 -27.51 14.52
N CYS A 65 4.89 -27.54 14.08
CA CYS A 65 5.34 -28.43 12.99
C CYS A 65 6.10 -29.68 13.46
N GLN A 66 6.26 -29.90 14.76
CA GLN A 66 6.97 -31.04 15.37
C GLN A 66 8.48 -31.13 15.05
N GLU A 67 9.05 -30.10 14.43
CA GLU A 67 10.48 -30.02 14.20
C GLU A 67 11.22 -29.83 15.52
N GLY A 68 12.22 -30.68 15.79
CA GLY A 68 13.07 -30.59 16.97
C GLY A 68 14.50 -31.04 16.69
N GLY A 69 15.39 -30.79 17.65
CA GLY A 69 16.80 -31.18 17.57
C GLY A 69 17.69 -30.37 18.51
N ASP A 70 19.01 -30.53 18.33
CA ASP A 70 20.05 -29.76 19.01
C ASP A 70 20.53 -28.57 18.15
N THR A 71 21.58 -27.87 18.60
CA THR A 71 22.21 -26.76 17.86
C THR A 71 22.58 -27.13 16.43
N ILE A 72 23.17 -28.32 16.23
CA ILE A 72 23.63 -28.76 14.91
C ILE A 72 22.42 -29.01 14.01
N ALA A 73 21.41 -29.73 14.50
CA ALA A 73 20.19 -30.00 13.75
C ALA A 73 19.44 -28.71 13.37
N PHE A 74 19.45 -27.69 14.23
CA PHE A 74 18.86 -26.37 13.92
C PHE A 74 19.56 -25.72 12.72
N VAL A 75 20.90 -25.63 12.77
CA VAL A 75 21.71 -24.99 11.73
C VAL A 75 21.61 -25.76 10.41
N MET A 76 21.66 -27.10 10.46
CA MET A 76 21.45 -27.95 9.27
C MET A 76 20.12 -27.61 8.57
N LYS A 77 19.04 -27.49 9.33
CA LYS A 77 17.71 -27.21 8.79
C LYS A 77 17.57 -25.79 8.27
N ILE A 78 18.04 -24.80 9.03
CA ILE A 78 17.85 -23.38 8.69
C ILE A 78 18.73 -22.93 7.52
N ASP A 79 19.95 -23.47 7.44
CA ASP A 79 20.92 -23.11 6.41
C ASP A 79 21.04 -24.16 5.30
N HIS A 80 20.24 -25.23 5.36
CA HIS A 80 20.24 -26.34 4.41
C HIS A 80 21.63 -26.97 4.21
N LEU A 81 22.33 -27.21 5.32
CA LEU A 81 23.68 -27.76 5.35
C LEU A 81 23.65 -29.25 5.72
N THR A 82 24.63 -30.01 5.22
CA THR A 82 24.88 -31.36 5.70
C THR A 82 25.47 -31.34 7.12
N PHE A 83 25.54 -32.50 7.76
CA PHE A 83 26.08 -32.61 9.12
C PHE A 83 27.53 -32.11 9.19
N SER A 84 28.41 -32.61 8.32
CA SER A 84 29.83 -32.22 8.31
C SER A 84 30.03 -30.73 8.03
N GLU A 85 29.30 -30.19 7.06
CA GLU A 85 29.28 -28.75 6.73
C GLU A 85 28.87 -27.88 7.92
N THR A 86 27.86 -28.34 8.67
CA THR A 86 27.37 -27.63 9.86
C THR A 86 28.41 -27.64 10.97
N VAL A 87 29.02 -28.79 11.25
CA VAL A 87 30.06 -28.91 12.27
C VAL A 87 31.28 -28.06 11.90
N GLU A 88 31.72 -28.08 10.64
CA GLU A 88 32.81 -27.24 10.15
C GLU A 88 32.52 -25.74 10.32
N ARG A 89 31.30 -25.30 9.98
CA ARG A 89 30.89 -23.91 10.14
C ARG A 89 30.87 -23.48 11.61
N LEU A 90 30.28 -24.30 12.48
CA LEU A 90 30.20 -24.01 13.90
C LEU A 90 31.59 -24.06 14.57
N ALA A 91 32.45 -24.98 14.15
CA ALA A 91 33.84 -25.06 14.60
C ALA A 91 34.63 -23.81 14.22
N ALA A 92 34.51 -23.33 12.97
CA ALA A 92 35.14 -22.09 12.54
C ALA A 92 34.66 -20.87 13.35
N LYS A 93 33.35 -20.81 13.68
CA LYS A 93 32.79 -19.75 14.54
C LYS A 93 33.31 -19.83 15.98
N ALA A 94 33.52 -21.04 16.50
CA ALA A 94 34.04 -21.30 17.85
C ALA A 94 35.58 -21.29 17.95
N GLY A 95 36.30 -21.19 16.83
CA GLY A 95 37.76 -21.31 16.80
C GLY A 95 38.28 -22.72 17.10
N ILE A 96 37.49 -23.77 16.85
CA ILE A 96 37.85 -25.17 17.11
C ILE A 96 38.42 -25.80 15.83
N THR A 97 39.59 -26.41 15.94
CA THR A 97 40.21 -27.18 14.86
C THR A 97 39.68 -28.62 14.89
N LEU A 98 39.03 -29.06 13.81
CA LEU A 98 38.47 -30.41 13.71
C LEU A 98 39.51 -31.45 13.29
N ARG A 99 39.50 -32.60 13.97
CA ARG A 99 40.24 -33.82 13.62
C ARG A 99 39.31 -34.78 12.89
N TYR A 100 39.84 -35.52 11.92
CA TYR A 100 39.10 -36.49 11.11
C TYR A 100 39.71 -37.89 11.29
N GLU A 101 38.85 -38.89 11.50
CA GLU A 101 39.21 -40.30 11.60
C GLU A 101 39.11 -40.96 10.21
N GLU A 102 40.23 -41.52 9.75
CA GLU A 102 40.44 -42.27 8.49
C GLU A 102 39.75 -41.78 7.20
N GLY A 103 40.57 -41.37 6.24
CA GLY A 103 40.15 -40.92 4.91
C GLY A 103 40.91 -39.65 4.55
N GLY A 104 41.60 -39.65 3.41
CA GLY A 104 42.38 -38.50 2.95
C GLY A 104 41.55 -37.22 2.94
N TYR A 105 41.87 -36.30 3.85
CA TYR A 105 41.28 -34.98 3.94
C TYR A 105 41.68 -34.17 2.70
N ASN A 106 40.73 -34.00 1.77
CA ASN A 106 40.86 -33.02 0.71
C ASN A 106 39.77 -31.94 0.90
N PRO A 107 40.06 -30.84 1.64
CA PRO A 107 39.08 -29.81 1.98
C PRO A 107 38.47 -29.11 0.76
N SER A 108 39.10 -29.28 -0.41
CA SER A 108 38.64 -28.72 -1.69
C SER A 108 37.49 -29.48 -2.36
N HIS A 109 37.30 -30.78 -2.06
CA HIS A 109 36.42 -31.64 -2.86
C HIS A 109 35.10 -32.05 -2.18
N GLN A 110 34.89 -31.67 -0.92
CA GLN A 110 33.72 -32.11 -0.12
C GLN A 110 33.07 -31.02 0.74
N ARG A 111 33.42 -29.74 0.54
CA ARG A 111 32.60 -28.66 1.10
C ARG A 111 31.32 -28.56 0.29
N GLY A 112 30.18 -28.49 0.98
CA GLY A 112 28.87 -28.33 0.34
C GLY A 112 28.82 -27.17 -0.63
N GLU A 113 28.04 -27.33 -1.70
CA GLU A 113 27.88 -26.33 -2.75
C GLU A 113 27.56 -24.95 -2.16
N ARG A 114 26.60 -24.88 -1.22
CA ARG A 114 26.23 -23.63 -0.53
C ARG A 114 27.42 -22.95 0.17
N ILE A 115 28.24 -23.71 0.90
CA ILE A 115 29.42 -23.18 1.61
C ILE A 115 30.41 -22.58 0.61
N ARG A 116 30.68 -23.27 -0.49
CA ARG A 116 31.59 -22.80 -1.54
C ARG A 116 31.09 -21.51 -2.18
N LEU A 117 29.79 -21.39 -2.45
CA LEU A 117 29.22 -20.15 -3.00
C LEU A 117 29.33 -18.97 -2.02
N VAL A 118 29.09 -19.19 -0.72
CA VAL A 118 29.24 -18.15 0.32
C VAL A 118 30.71 -17.74 0.48
N GLU A 119 31.64 -18.71 0.48
CA GLU A 119 33.08 -18.45 0.53
C GLU A 119 33.54 -17.59 -0.66
N ALA A 120 33.06 -17.92 -1.88
CA ALA A 120 33.34 -17.13 -3.07
C ALA A 120 32.83 -15.68 -2.94
N HIS A 121 31.63 -15.47 -2.40
CA HIS A 121 31.07 -14.13 -2.15
C HIS A 121 31.84 -13.35 -1.09
N LYS A 122 32.30 -14.00 -0.02
CA LYS A 122 33.14 -13.39 1.01
C LYS A 122 34.46 -12.89 0.41
N VAL A 123 35.12 -13.73 -0.39
CA VAL A 123 36.37 -13.37 -1.08
C VAL A 123 36.13 -12.27 -2.13
N ALA A 124 35.01 -12.32 -2.86
CA ALA A 124 34.63 -11.28 -3.82
C ALA A 124 34.34 -9.93 -3.14
N ALA A 125 33.70 -9.94 -1.97
CA ALA A 125 33.45 -8.72 -1.20
C ALA A 125 34.77 -8.05 -0.77
N GLN A 126 35.73 -8.83 -0.28
CA GLN A 126 37.08 -8.33 0.06
C GLN A 126 37.77 -7.74 -1.16
N PHE A 127 37.76 -8.46 -2.29
CA PHE A 127 38.29 -7.95 -3.56
C PHE A 127 37.67 -6.60 -3.94
N TYR A 128 36.34 -6.48 -3.92
CA TYR A 128 35.69 -5.22 -4.29
C TYR A 128 36.00 -4.07 -3.33
N VAL A 129 36.12 -4.34 -2.03
CA VAL A 129 36.55 -3.32 -1.05
C VAL A 129 37.96 -2.83 -1.36
N GLU A 130 38.90 -3.73 -1.63
CA GLU A 130 40.28 -3.36 -2.04
C GLU A 130 40.28 -2.54 -3.35
N GLN A 131 39.43 -2.91 -4.31
CA GLN A 131 39.32 -2.18 -5.58
C GLN A 131 38.73 -0.76 -5.42
N LEU A 132 38.02 -0.46 -4.33
CA LEU A 132 37.53 0.89 -4.05
C LEU A 132 38.68 1.89 -3.82
N GLU A 133 39.88 1.42 -3.48
CA GLU A 133 41.08 2.27 -3.32
C GLU A 133 41.82 2.51 -4.64
N SER A 134 41.45 1.80 -5.71
CA SER A 134 42.11 1.95 -7.02
C SER A 134 41.92 3.36 -7.61
N PRO A 135 42.83 3.79 -8.51
CA PRO A 135 42.65 5.05 -9.24
C PRO A 135 41.34 5.10 -10.03
N GLU A 136 40.92 3.98 -10.62
CA GLU A 136 39.66 3.89 -11.40
C GLU A 136 38.43 4.19 -10.53
N ALA A 137 38.46 3.77 -9.26
CA ALA A 137 37.36 3.92 -8.33
C ALA A 137 37.17 5.36 -7.79
N GLU A 138 37.96 6.35 -8.25
CA GLU A 138 37.82 7.75 -7.86
C GLU A 138 36.38 8.26 -8.09
N ILE A 139 35.76 7.87 -9.21
CA ILE A 139 34.35 8.20 -9.52
C ILE A 139 33.38 7.67 -8.45
N GLY A 140 33.65 6.48 -7.90
CA GLY A 140 32.84 5.89 -6.84
C GLY A 140 33.04 6.59 -5.49
N ARG A 141 34.28 6.93 -5.15
CA ARG A 141 34.58 7.69 -3.92
C ARG A 141 33.99 9.11 -3.97
N LYS A 142 34.05 9.79 -5.12
CA LYS A 142 33.38 11.08 -5.33
C LYS A 142 31.88 10.98 -5.14
N PHE A 143 31.24 9.98 -5.75
CA PHE A 143 29.80 9.74 -5.57
C PHE A 143 29.40 9.54 -4.11
N LEU A 144 30.17 8.79 -3.33
CA LEU A 144 29.94 8.59 -1.90
C LEU A 144 30.12 9.90 -1.11
N ALA A 145 31.20 10.63 -1.38
CA ALA A 145 31.51 11.89 -0.70
C ALA A 145 30.46 12.98 -0.97
N GLU A 146 29.97 13.10 -2.21
CA GLU A 146 28.88 14.00 -2.58
C GLU A 146 27.58 13.70 -1.83
N ARG A 147 27.42 12.45 -1.37
CA ARG A 147 26.29 12.01 -0.54
C ARG A 147 26.59 11.95 0.95
N GLY A 148 27.71 12.52 1.38
CA GLY A 148 28.07 12.62 2.80
C GLY A 148 28.45 11.28 3.43
N PHE A 149 28.93 10.33 2.62
CA PHE A 149 29.50 9.07 3.08
C PHE A 149 31.02 9.12 2.98
N ASP A 150 31.68 9.09 4.14
CA ASP A 150 33.13 9.06 4.24
C ASP A 150 33.69 7.63 4.09
N GLN A 151 35.01 7.51 4.21
CA GLN A 151 35.69 6.20 4.13
C GLN A 151 35.26 5.27 5.27
N ALA A 152 34.96 5.79 6.46
CA ALA A 152 34.51 5.00 7.60
C ALA A 152 33.12 4.41 7.34
N ALA A 153 32.20 5.19 6.78
CA ALA A 153 30.90 4.71 6.31
C ALA A 153 31.06 3.65 5.22
N ALA A 154 31.87 3.91 4.19
CA ALA A 154 32.12 2.94 3.13
C ALA A 154 32.64 1.60 3.70
N ALA A 155 33.58 1.64 4.65
CA ALA A 155 34.10 0.45 5.32
C ALA A 155 33.05 -0.26 6.18
N HIS A 156 32.25 0.49 6.95
CA HIS A 156 31.21 -0.06 7.82
C HIS A 156 30.17 -0.89 7.05
N PHE A 157 29.73 -0.38 5.88
CA PHE A 157 28.77 -1.05 5.02
C PHE A 157 29.41 -2.02 4.01
N GLY A 158 30.75 -2.12 4.00
CA GLY A 158 31.52 -2.96 3.09
C GLY A 158 31.39 -2.55 1.62
N VAL A 159 31.19 -1.25 1.35
CA VAL A 159 31.09 -0.71 -0.02
C VAL A 159 32.39 -0.97 -0.76
N GLY A 160 32.28 -1.42 -2.00
CA GLY A 160 33.42 -1.73 -2.87
C GLY A 160 33.24 -1.17 -4.28
N TYR A 161 34.18 -1.46 -5.17
CA TYR A 161 34.12 -1.10 -6.58
C TYR A 161 34.43 -2.31 -7.46
N SER A 162 33.64 -2.55 -8.51
CA SER A 162 33.97 -3.55 -9.53
C SER A 162 34.75 -2.87 -10.65
N PRO A 163 36.01 -3.28 -10.94
CA PRO A 163 36.81 -2.68 -12.00
C PRO A 163 36.16 -2.79 -13.38
N ALA A 164 36.44 -1.85 -14.27
CA ALA A 164 36.06 -1.99 -15.66
C ALA A 164 36.95 -3.03 -16.36
N GLY A 165 36.33 -4.03 -16.97
CA GLY A 165 37.03 -5.09 -17.70
C GLY A 165 36.15 -6.33 -17.78
N TRP A 166 36.66 -7.40 -18.38
CA TRP A 166 35.84 -8.58 -18.66
C TRP A 166 35.89 -9.65 -17.59
N ASP A 167 37.00 -9.86 -16.89
CA ASP A 167 37.21 -11.07 -16.10
C ASP A 167 38.15 -10.86 -14.89
N HIS A 168 38.22 -9.65 -14.33
CA HIS A 168 39.11 -9.34 -13.21
C HIS A 168 38.77 -10.17 -11.97
N LEU A 169 37.52 -10.14 -11.52
CA LEU A 169 37.07 -10.94 -10.39
C LEU A 169 37.13 -12.43 -10.73
N THR A 170 36.67 -12.81 -11.92
CA THR A 170 36.63 -14.21 -12.36
C THR A 170 38.02 -14.84 -12.33
N ARG A 171 39.03 -14.13 -12.86
CA ARG A 171 40.44 -14.57 -12.81
C ARG A 171 40.97 -14.61 -11.38
N PHE A 172 40.66 -13.61 -10.57
CA PHE A 172 41.07 -13.57 -9.16
C PHE A 172 40.52 -14.77 -8.39
N LEU A 173 39.23 -15.09 -8.52
CA LEU A 173 38.59 -16.21 -7.84
C LEU A 173 39.06 -17.57 -8.38
N ARG A 174 39.32 -17.70 -9.68
CA ARG A 174 40.00 -18.90 -10.22
C ARG A 174 41.36 -19.12 -9.56
N GLY A 175 42.14 -18.06 -9.38
CA GLY A 175 43.41 -18.10 -8.65
C GLY A 175 43.27 -18.51 -7.17
N LYS A 176 42.08 -18.35 -6.59
CA LYS A 176 41.71 -18.82 -5.24
C LYS A 176 41.09 -20.23 -5.23
N GLY A 177 41.07 -20.92 -6.37
CA GLY A 177 40.60 -22.30 -6.49
C GLY A 177 39.09 -22.45 -6.66
N PHE A 178 38.37 -21.40 -7.08
CA PHE A 178 36.95 -21.50 -7.47
C PHE A 178 36.82 -21.91 -8.94
N THR A 179 35.94 -22.88 -9.19
CA THR A 179 35.67 -23.40 -10.54
C THR A 179 34.68 -22.49 -11.28
N ASP A 180 34.74 -22.50 -12.62
CA ASP A 180 33.84 -21.73 -13.48
C ASP A 180 32.36 -22.03 -13.19
N LYS A 181 32.05 -23.31 -12.91
CA LYS A 181 30.70 -23.73 -12.54
C LYS A 181 30.22 -23.06 -11.25
N GLU A 182 31.06 -23.01 -10.22
CA GLU A 182 30.74 -22.33 -8.96
C GLU A 182 30.56 -20.83 -9.19
N LEU A 183 31.42 -20.20 -9.98
CA LEU A 183 31.35 -18.76 -10.26
C LEU A 183 30.08 -18.38 -11.02
N THR A 184 29.70 -19.14 -12.05
CA THR A 184 28.46 -18.91 -12.79
C THR A 184 27.23 -19.22 -11.93
N LEU A 185 27.23 -20.31 -11.16
CA LEU A 185 26.12 -20.66 -10.25
C LEU A 185 25.93 -19.63 -9.12
N SER A 186 27.03 -19.05 -8.63
CA SER A 186 27.04 -18.00 -7.62
C SER A 186 26.48 -16.66 -8.14
N GLY A 187 26.41 -16.48 -9.47
CA GLY A 187 26.02 -15.23 -10.09
C GLY A 187 27.10 -14.13 -10.05
N LEU A 188 28.32 -14.43 -9.58
CA LEU A 188 29.48 -13.52 -9.64
C LEU A 188 30.03 -13.37 -11.07
N SER A 189 29.94 -14.46 -11.85
CA SER A 189 30.31 -14.50 -13.26
C SER A 189 29.11 -14.88 -14.13
N GLN A 190 29.21 -14.59 -15.43
CA GLN A 190 28.25 -15.01 -16.44
C GLN A 190 28.98 -15.54 -17.68
N GLU A 191 28.29 -16.31 -18.51
CA GLU A 191 28.88 -16.88 -19.71
C GLU A 191 29.18 -15.80 -20.76
N GLY A 192 30.42 -15.76 -21.25
CA GLY A 192 30.87 -14.90 -22.33
C GLY A 192 31.22 -15.71 -23.58
N ARG A 193 31.54 -15.03 -24.69
CA ARG A 193 31.90 -15.71 -25.95
C ARG A 193 33.18 -16.53 -25.89
N ARG A 194 34.09 -16.17 -24.99
CA ARG A 194 35.42 -16.81 -24.81
C ARG A 194 35.57 -17.43 -23.41
N GLY A 195 34.45 -17.73 -22.77
CA GLY A 195 34.37 -18.24 -21.40
C GLY A 195 33.80 -17.22 -20.40
N PRO A 196 33.79 -17.57 -19.10
CA PRO A 196 33.21 -16.77 -18.03
C PRO A 196 33.80 -15.36 -17.92
N ILE A 197 32.91 -14.39 -17.73
CA ILE A 197 33.21 -12.97 -17.54
C ILE A 197 32.54 -12.46 -16.26
N ASP A 198 33.06 -11.38 -15.70
CA ASP A 198 32.51 -10.69 -14.54
C ASP A 198 31.11 -10.17 -14.85
N ARG A 199 30.19 -10.42 -13.92
CA ARG A 199 28.82 -9.88 -14.02
C ARG A 199 28.80 -8.37 -13.81
N PHE A 200 29.52 -7.90 -12.81
CA PHE A 200 29.59 -6.49 -12.42
C PHE A 200 30.88 -5.88 -12.93
N ARG A 201 30.79 -4.73 -13.60
CA ARG A 201 31.92 -4.08 -14.29
C ARG A 201 31.77 -2.57 -14.20
N GLY A 202 32.78 -1.87 -13.69
CA GLY A 202 32.82 -0.41 -13.59
C GLY A 202 31.74 0.20 -12.68
N ARG A 203 31.37 -0.48 -11.59
CA ARG A 203 30.22 -0.11 -10.74
C ARG A 203 30.58 -0.04 -9.26
N LEU A 204 29.91 0.85 -8.53
CA LEU A 204 29.95 0.86 -7.07
C LEU A 204 29.14 -0.32 -6.53
N MET A 205 29.68 -1.02 -5.55
CA MET A 205 29.21 -2.33 -5.08
C MET A 205 28.77 -2.26 -3.62
N TRP A 206 27.60 -2.77 -3.30
CA TRP A 206 27.12 -3.01 -1.94
C TRP A 206 26.96 -4.51 -1.71
N PRO A 207 27.64 -5.10 -0.70
CA PRO A 207 27.44 -6.49 -0.34
C PRO A 207 26.06 -6.66 0.31
N ILE A 208 25.28 -7.61 -0.20
CA ILE A 208 23.99 -7.99 0.36
C ILE A 208 24.23 -9.19 1.27
N ARG A 209 23.95 -9.01 2.57
CA ARG A 209 24.14 -10.02 3.59
C ARG A 209 22.82 -10.65 3.98
N ASP A 210 22.87 -11.94 4.33
CA ASP A 210 21.74 -12.60 4.96
C ASP A 210 21.59 -12.19 6.43
N ILE A 211 20.57 -12.71 7.10
CA ILE A 211 20.34 -12.44 8.54
C ILE A 211 21.50 -12.94 9.42
N GLY A 212 22.26 -13.94 8.97
CA GLY A 212 23.46 -14.44 9.64
C GLY A 212 24.69 -13.55 9.47
N GLY A 213 24.64 -12.59 8.54
CA GLY A 213 25.72 -11.66 8.21
C GLY A 213 26.64 -12.14 7.07
N GLU A 214 26.34 -13.29 6.47
CA GLU A 214 27.11 -13.84 5.34
C GLU A 214 26.75 -13.12 4.05
N VAL A 215 27.76 -12.83 3.22
CA VAL A 215 27.53 -12.18 1.92
C VAL A 215 26.95 -13.21 0.95
N VAL A 216 25.72 -12.95 0.49
CA VAL A 216 24.97 -13.85 -0.40
C VAL A 216 24.75 -13.26 -1.78
N GLY A 217 25.02 -11.98 -1.97
CA GLY A 217 24.92 -11.30 -3.26
C GLY A 217 25.44 -9.87 -3.20
N PHE A 218 25.24 -9.14 -4.29
CA PHE A 218 25.68 -7.75 -4.43
C PHE A 218 24.61 -6.91 -5.14
N GLY A 219 24.50 -5.66 -4.72
CA GLY A 219 23.85 -4.59 -5.48
C GLY A 219 24.92 -3.69 -6.10
N ALA A 220 24.75 -3.34 -7.38
CA ALA A 220 25.76 -2.62 -8.15
C ALA A 220 25.18 -1.40 -8.86
N ARG A 221 25.66 -0.20 -8.51
CA ARG A 221 25.19 1.07 -9.09
C ARG A 221 26.07 1.48 -10.27
N LYS A 222 25.40 1.83 -11.39
CA LYS A 222 26.03 2.47 -12.55
C LYS A 222 26.62 3.84 -12.15
N LEU A 223 27.86 4.10 -12.54
CA LEU A 223 28.52 5.40 -12.36
C LEU A 223 28.96 6.04 -13.67
N ARG A 224 29.30 5.23 -14.67
CA ARG A 224 29.88 5.70 -15.93
C ARG A 224 28.80 5.80 -17.00
N ASP A 225 28.86 6.81 -17.85
CA ASP A 225 27.84 7.02 -18.89
C ASP A 225 27.89 5.96 -20.00
N ASP A 226 29.09 5.41 -20.27
CA ASP A 226 29.35 4.37 -21.28
C ASP A 226 28.78 2.98 -20.93
N ASP A 227 28.33 2.78 -19.69
CA ASP A 227 27.67 1.55 -19.26
C ASP A 227 26.19 1.55 -19.65
N ASN A 228 25.82 0.82 -20.70
CA ASN A 228 24.42 0.73 -21.16
C ASN A 228 23.49 -0.12 -20.25
N GLY A 229 23.97 -0.59 -19.09
CA GLY A 229 23.17 -1.35 -18.13
C GLY A 229 22.23 -0.50 -17.27
N PRO A 230 21.38 -1.14 -16.45
CA PRO A 230 20.42 -0.44 -15.58
C PRO A 230 21.11 0.40 -14.50
N LYS A 231 20.39 1.39 -13.93
CA LYS A 231 20.88 2.24 -12.82
C LYS A 231 21.41 1.41 -11.65
N TYR A 232 20.66 0.37 -11.26
CA TYR A 232 21.07 -0.65 -10.31
C TYR A 232 20.98 -2.05 -10.92
N LEU A 233 21.99 -2.88 -10.69
CA LEU A 233 22.07 -4.27 -11.10
C LEU A 233 22.33 -5.14 -9.87
N ASN A 234 21.50 -6.14 -9.63
CA ASN A 234 21.68 -7.06 -8.50
C ASN A 234 22.15 -8.45 -9.00
N THR A 235 22.73 -9.22 -8.07
CA THR A 235 22.93 -10.66 -8.25
C THR A 235 21.62 -11.31 -8.71
N PRO A 236 21.65 -12.24 -9.70
CA PRO A 236 20.45 -12.94 -10.14
C PRO A 236 19.98 -13.92 -9.06
N GLU A 237 18.86 -14.60 -9.29
CA GLU A 237 18.44 -15.70 -8.42
C GLU A 237 19.49 -16.83 -8.41
N THR A 238 19.95 -17.23 -7.23
CA THR A 238 20.92 -18.32 -7.03
C THR A 238 20.46 -19.27 -5.91
N PRO A 239 21.21 -20.34 -5.59
CA PRO A 239 20.94 -21.16 -4.40
C PRO A 239 21.08 -20.40 -3.07
N ILE A 240 21.84 -19.30 -3.04
CA ILE A 240 22.11 -18.52 -1.82
C ILE A 240 21.48 -17.13 -1.84
N TYR A 241 21.10 -16.62 -3.00
CA TYR A 241 20.47 -15.31 -3.17
C TYR A 241 19.03 -15.45 -3.68
N LYS A 242 18.07 -15.06 -2.83
CA LYS A 242 16.65 -14.99 -3.14
C LYS A 242 16.15 -13.57 -2.96
N LYS A 243 15.85 -12.87 -4.06
CA LYS A 243 15.55 -11.42 -4.04
C LYS A 243 14.36 -11.06 -3.14
N GLY A 244 13.37 -11.94 -3.06
CA GLY A 244 12.19 -11.77 -2.20
C GLY A 244 12.41 -12.09 -0.71
N GLN A 245 13.61 -12.55 -0.33
CA GLN A 245 13.96 -12.97 1.04
C GLN A 245 15.18 -12.24 1.59
N VAL A 246 15.76 -11.28 0.86
CA VAL A 246 16.93 -10.52 1.31
C VAL A 246 16.55 -9.07 1.56
N LEU A 247 17.00 -8.54 2.69
CA LEU A 247 16.81 -7.16 3.10
C LEU A 247 18.18 -6.56 3.38
N TYR A 248 18.57 -5.54 2.62
CA TYR A 248 19.84 -4.87 2.85
C TYR A 248 19.84 -4.16 4.20
N GLY A 249 20.94 -4.27 4.96
CA GLY A 249 21.09 -3.72 6.30
C GLY A 249 20.48 -4.58 7.41
N VAL A 250 19.84 -5.72 7.11
CA VAL A 250 19.22 -6.58 8.13
C VAL A 250 20.23 -7.15 9.12
N ASP A 251 21.44 -7.44 8.67
CA ASP A 251 22.56 -7.93 9.49
C ASP A 251 22.97 -6.92 10.56
N LEU A 252 22.93 -5.63 10.22
CA LEU A 252 23.18 -4.50 11.13
C LEU A 252 21.96 -4.23 12.02
N ALA A 253 20.76 -4.26 11.44
CA ALA A 253 19.54 -3.81 12.09
C ALA A 253 18.88 -4.85 13.01
N LYS A 254 19.10 -6.16 12.79
CA LYS A 254 18.34 -7.23 13.47
C LYS A 254 18.29 -7.13 14.99
N LYS A 255 19.41 -6.75 15.62
CA LYS A 255 19.52 -6.63 17.08
C LYS A 255 18.68 -5.49 17.62
N GLU A 256 18.78 -4.30 17.01
CA GLU A 256 17.99 -3.14 17.43
C GLU A 256 16.52 -3.31 17.05
N ILE A 257 16.20 -3.90 15.89
CA ILE A 257 14.80 -4.24 15.51
C ILE A 257 14.16 -5.12 16.60
N ALA A 258 14.85 -6.17 17.04
CA ALA A 258 14.34 -7.06 18.08
C ALA A 258 14.18 -6.34 19.43
N LYS A 259 15.14 -5.48 19.79
CA LYS A 259 15.16 -4.76 21.07
C LYS A 259 14.10 -3.66 21.15
N THR A 260 13.92 -2.86 20.11
CA THR A 260 12.98 -1.73 20.09
C THR A 260 11.62 -2.11 19.52
N SER A 261 11.46 -3.33 19.00
CA SER A 261 10.27 -3.78 18.25
C SER A 261 9.89 -2.79 17.14
N ARG A 262 10.89 -2.19 16.48
CA ARG A 262 10.72 -1.16 15.45
C ARG A 262 11.57 -1.50 14.24
N ALA A 263 10.99 -1.42 13.05
CA ALA A 263 11.72 -1.52 11.79
C ALA A 263 11.38 -0.34 10.88
N VAL A 264 12.37 0.17 10.16
CA VAL A 264 12.20 1.25 9.18
C VAL A 264 12.53 0.69 7.80
N VAL A 265 11.57 0.71 6.88
CA VAL A 265 11.74 0.22 5.51
C VAL A 265 11.96 1.41 4.60
N VAL A 266 13.15 1.50 4.00
CA VAL A 266 13.56 2.56 3.06
C VAL A 266 13.73 1.97 1.65
N GLU A 267 13.87 2.81 0.64
CA GLU A 267 13.91 2.41 -0.77
C GLU A 267 15.26 1.79 -1.20
N GLY A 268 16.37 2.44 -0.86
CA GLY A 268 17.68 2.14 -1.43
C GLY A 268 18.81 1.87 -0.43
N TYR A 269 19.94 1.44 -1.00
CA TYR A 269 21.17 1.18 -0.24
C TYR A 269 21.71 2.42 0.47
N THR A 270 21.71 3.57 -0.21
CA THR A 270 22.16 4.85 0.35
C THR A 270 21.27 5.33 1.47
N ASP A 271 19.98 5.03 1.42
CA ASP A 271 19.01 5.47 2.42
C ASP A 271 19.20 4.68 3.71
N VAL A 272 19.49 3.38 3.60
CA VAL A 272 19.91 2.56 4.75
C VAL A 272 21.17 3.14 5.37
N MET A 273 22.18 3.46 4.54
CA MET A 273 23.42 4.06 5.05
C MET A 273 23.15 5.39 5.78
N ALA A 274 22.36 6.28 5.17
CA ALA A 274 22.00 7.58 5.74
C ALA A 274 21.24 7.43 7.07
N CYS A 275 20.24 6.55 7.12
CA CYS A 275 19.49 6.27 8.33
C CYS A 275 20.37 5.72 9.46
N HIS A 276 21.21 4.72 9.18
CA HIS A 276 22.09 4.14 10.19
C HIS A 276 23.11 5.15 10.73
N LEU A 277 23.71 5.98 9.86
CA LEU A 277 24.62 7.04 10.29
C LEU A 277 23.92 8.14 11.10
N ALA A 278 22.64 8.40 10.83
CA ALA A 278 21.79 9.31 11.60
C ALA A 278 21.21 8.68 12.89
N GLY A 279 21.61 7.47 13.27
CA GLY A 279 21.16 6.78 14.49
C GLY A 279 19.85 5.99 14.34
N VAL A 280 19.24 5.98 13.16
CA VAL A 280 18.09 5.13 12.80
C VAL A 280 18.60 3.74 12.37
N THR A 281 19.19 3.01 13.32
CA THR A 281 19.85 1.70 13.10
C THR A 281 18.90 0.54 12.82
N THR A 282 17.59 0.80 12.82
CA THR A 282 16.54 -0.16 12.46
C THR A 282 16.18 -0.13 10.97
N ALA A 283 16.89 0.67 10.16
CA ALA A 283 16.60 0.84 8.75
C ALA A 283 17.06 -0.35 7.90
N ILE A 284 16.21 -0.77 6.97
CA ILE A 284 16.39 -1.88 6.03
C ILE A 284 15.80 -1.53 4.67
N ALA A 285 16.33 -2.10 3.59
CA ALA A 285 15.81 -1.87 2.24
C ALA A 285 15.63 -3.17 1.44
N THR A 286 14.69 -3.16 0.51
CA THR A 286 14.56 -4.24 -0.48
C THR A 286 15.64 -4.15 -1.55
N CYS A 287 16.12 -5.29 -2.05
CA CYS A 287 17.17 -5.31 -3.07
C CYS A 287 16.59 -5.24 -4.49
N GLY A 288 16.05 -4.08 -4.88
CA GLY A 288 15.57 -3.78 -6.23
C GLY A 288 14.25 -4.47 -6.63
N THR A 289 13.42 -4.83 -5.65
CA THR A 289 12.08 -5.43 -5.84
C THR A 289 11.08 -4.70 -4.96
N ALA A 290 9.78 -4.79 -5.27
CA ALA A 290 8.77 -4.34 -4.32
C ALA A 290 8.86 -5.15 -3.02
N PHE A 291 8.60 -4.46 -1.90
CA PHE A 291 8.40 -5.09 -0.61
C PHE A 291 7.16 -6.02 -0.67
N GLY A 292 7.20 -7.18 0.01
CA GLY A 292 6.19 -8.22 -0.19
C GLY A 292 6.23 -9.33 0.83
N GLY A 293 5.35 -10.32 0.67
CA GLY A 293 5.03 -11.35 1.67
C GLY A 293 6.21 -12.08 2.32
N ASP A 294 7.25 -12.43 1.57
CA ASP A 294 8.40 -13.16 2.14
C ASP A 294 9.31 -12.24 2.98
N HIS A 295 9.47 -10.97 2.61
CA HIS A 295 10.09 -9.96 3.47
C HIS A 295 9.31 -9.78 4.78
N ILE A 296 7.98 -9.78 4.70
CA ILE A 296 7.10 -9.68 5.88
C ILE A 296 7.32 -10.85 6.83
N LYS A 297 7.50 -12.07 6.32
CA LYS A 297 7.77 -13.25 7.16
C LYS A 297 9.08 -13.10 7.94
N ILE A 298 10.13 -12.59 7.27
CA ILE A 298 11.43 -12.34 7.90
C ILE A 298 11.28 -11.28 8.99
N LEU A 299 10.61 -10.17 8.66
CA LEU A 299 10.45 -9.07 9.60
C LEU A 299 9.59 -9.46 10.81
N ARG A 300 8.56 -10.30 10.62
CA ARG A 300 7.77 -10.87 11.73
C ARG A 300 8.60 -11.73 12.67
N ARG A 301 9.53 -12.54 12.16
CA ARG A 301 10.45 -13.33 13.00
C ARG A 301 11.36 -12.47 13.87
N LEU A 302 11.72 -11.28 13.37
CA LEU A 302 12.54 -10.30 14.09
C LEU A 302 11.74 -9.48 15.12
N LEU A 303 10.50 -9.12 14.80
CA LEU A 303 9.67 -8.25 15.63
C LEU A 303 8.86 -9.00 16.69
N MET A 304 8.59 -10.29 16.47
CA MET A 304 7.61 -11.12 17.18
C MET A 304 6.18 -10.56 17.15
N ASP A 305 5.18 -11.44 17.25
CA ASP A 305 3.78 -11.04 17.36
C ASP A 305 3.45 -10.53 18.78
N ASN A 306 4.13 -9.47 19.28
CA ASN A 306 3.50 -8.57 20.26
C ASN A 306 2.84 -7.43 19.49
N GLY A 307 1.57 -7.15 19.77
CA GLY A 307 0.82 -6.06 19.14
C GLY A 307 1.34 -4.64 19.39
N SER A 308 2.59 -4.48 19.86
CA SER A 308 3.30 -3.21 20.01
C SER A 308 4.42 -3.02 18.98
N ALA A 309 4.70 -4.02 18.14
CA ALA A 309 5.70 -3.92 17.08
C ALA A 309 5.27 -2.89 16.02
N ARG A 310 6.22 -2.14 15.49
CA ARG A 310 5.98 -1.06 14.54
C ARG A 310 6.84 -1.22 13.30
N VAL A 311 6.22 -1.12 12.13
CA VAL A 311 6.92 -1.06 10.84
C VAL A 311 6.63 0.30 10.21
N ILE A 312 7.67 1.08 9.99
CA ILE A 312 7.58 2.41 9.38
C ILE A 312 8.11 2.30 7.97
N PHE A 313 7.29 2.62 6.98
CA PHE A 313 7.74 2.73 5.60
C PHE A 313 8.07 4.19 5.30
N THR A 314 9.28 4.44 4.82
CA THR A 314 9.68 5.74 4.29
C THR A 314 9.69 5.66 2.77
N PHE A 315 8.87 6.46 2.13
CA PHE A 315 8.78 6.52 0.68
C PHE A 315 9.15 7.92 0.20
N ASP A 316 9.83 7.98 -0.93
CA ASP A 316 9.94 9.21 -1.71
C ASP A 316 8.49 9.63 -2.04
N GLY A 317 8.13 10.89 -1.81
CA GLY A 317 6.73 11.37 -1.87
C GLY A 317 6.06 11.27 -3.25
N ASP A 318 6.71 10.62 -4.21
CA ASP A 318 6.32 10.47 -5.60
C ASP A 318 5.24 9.38 -5.82
N ALA A 319 4.70 9.33 -7.04
CA ALA A 319 3.65 8.36 -7.38
C ALA A 319 4.08 6.89 -7.24
N ALA A 320 5.38 6.59 -7.31
CA ALA A 320 5.90 5.23 -7.17
C ALA A 320 5.92 4.80 -5.69
N GLY A 321 6.41 5.67 -4.80
CA GLY A 321 6.38 5.48 -3.35
C GLY A 321 4.97 5.32 -2.80
N GLN A 322 4.02 6.13 -3.28
CA GLN A 322 2.60 6.00 -2.91
C GLN A 322 2.01 4.64 -3.35
N LYS A 323 2.36 4.16 -4.54
CA LYS A 323 1.93 2.84 -5.03
C LYS A 323 2.57 1.69 -4.25
N ALA A 324 3.82 1.86 -3.81
CA ALA A 324 4.50 0.92 -2.94
C ALA A 324 3.84 0.87 -1.55
N ALA A 325 3.44 2.01 -0.99
CA ALA A 325 2.68 2.10 0.25
C ALA A 325 1.34 1.37 0.17
N LEU A 326 0.58 1.56 -0.93
CA LEU A 326 -0.70 0.87 -1.16
C LEU A 326 -0.52 -0.65 -1.28
N ARG A 327 0.55 -1.11 -1.93
CA ARG A 327 0.87 -2.56 -1.99
C ARG A 327 1.28 -3.12 -0.63
N ALA A 328 2.10 -2.38 0.12
CA ALA A 328 2.44 -2.73 1.49
C ALA A 328 1.16 -2.81 2.35
N PHE A 329 0.17 -1.97 2.09
CA PHE A 329 -1.15 -2.01 2.73
C PHE A 329 -1.98 -3.24 2.34
N GLU A 330 -1.99 -3.65 1.08
CA GLU A 330 -2.68 -4.91 0.68
C GLU A 330 -2.14 -6.12 1.45
N ASP A 331 -0.84 -6.09 1.72
CA ASP A 331 -0.14 -7.07 2.53
C ASP A 331 -0.18 -6.78 4.05
N ASP A 332 -0.75 -5.65 4.50
CA ASP A 332 -0.81 -5.23 5.91
C ASP A 332 -1.47 -6.27 6.81
N GLN A 333 -2.49 -6.98 6.29
CA GLN A 333 -3.15 -8.05 7.04
C GLN A 333 -2.21 -9.17 7.48
N LYS A 334 -1.10 -9.33 6.76
CA LYS A 334 -0.04 -10.27 7.06
C LYS A 334 0.80 -9.78 8.23
N PHE A 335 0.98 -8.48 8.43
CA PHE A 335 1.63 -7.96 9.62
C PHE A 335 0.77 -8.19 10.88
N ALA A 336 1.41 -8.59 11.97
CA ALA A 336 0.86 -8.48 13.32
C ALA A 336 1.24 -7.14 13.98
N ALA A 337 2.24 -6.46 13.40
CA ALA A 337 2.73 -5.15 13.81
C ALA A 337 1.85 -4.02 13.27
N GLU A 338 1.86 -2.89 13.95
CA GLU A 338 1.27 -1.64 13.46
C GLU A 338 2.13 -1.08 12.32
N THR A 339 1.52 -0.80 11.18
CA THR A 339 2.22 -0.23 10.01
C THR A 339 1.96 1.27 9.90
N TYR A 340 3.03 1.99 9.60
CA TYR A 340 3.05 3.43 9.46
C TYR A 340 3.75 3.84 8.19
N ILE A 341 3.43 5.05 7.73
CA ILE A 341 4.15 5.73 6.67
C ILE A 341 4.76 7.02 7.23
N ALA A 342 5.98 7.29 6.81
CA ALA A 342 6.70 8.54 6.99
C ALA A 342 7.07 9.08 5.61
N ILE A 343 6.70 10.33 5.33
CA ILE A 343 7.01 10.99 4.06
C ILE A 343 7.85 12.20 4.40
N ALA A 344 9.02 12.32 3.78
CA ALA A 344 9.89 13.46 4.04
C ALA A 344 9.27 14.76 3.47
N PRO A 345 9.55 15.91 4.09
CA PRO A 345 9.23 17.20 3.50
C PRO A 345 9.82 17.31 2.09
N ASP A 346 9.08 17.96 1.19
CA ASP A 346 9.50 18.22 -0.20
C ASP A 346 9.78 16.95 -1.03
N GLY A 347 9.39 15.77 -0.54
CA GLY A 347 9.52 14.49 -1.24
C GLY A 347 10.94 13.91 -1.25
N MET A 348 11.85 14.40 -0.40
CA MET A 348 13.25 13.95 -0.33
C MET A 348 13.39 12.49 0.15
N ASP A 349 14.38 11.76 -0.37
CA ASP A 349 14.77 10.46 0.21
C ASP A 349 15.57 10.66 1.53
N PRO A 350 15.74 9.63 2.40
CA PRO A 350 16.51 9.79 3.64
C PRO A 350 17.97 10.26 3.44
N CYS A 351 18.60 9.92 2.32
CA CYS A 351 19.96 10.36 2.00
C CYS A 351 20.00 11.84 1.64
N GLU A 352 19.08 12.30 0.80
CA GLU A 352 18.87 13.71 0.42
C GLU A 352 18.48 14.56 1.62
N LEU A 353 17.59 14.04 2.48
CA LEU A 353 17.18 14.70 3.72
C LEU A 353 18.37 14.90 4.66
N ARG A 354 19.21 13.86 4.84
CA ARG A 354 20.43 13.95 5.66
C ARG A 354 21.37 15.03 5.13
N LEU A 355 21.55 15.12 3.81
CA LEU A 355 22.42 16.11 3.18
C LEU A 355 21.89 17.54 3.33
N ALA A 356 20.58 17.71 3.17
CA ALA A 356 19.96 19.02 3.19
C ALA A 356 19.75 19.56 4.62
N LYS A 357 19.38 18.70 5.57
CA LYS A 357 18.87 19.09 6.90
C LYS A 357 19.59 18.40 8.08
N GLY A 358 20.54 17.52 7.82
CA GLY A 358 21.35 16.85 8.84
C GLY A 358 20.72 15.58 9.43
N ASP A 359 21.43 14.97 10.38
CA ASP A 359 21.07 13.67 10.96
C ASP A 359 19.79 13.71 11.79
N GLU A 360 19.59 14.79 12.55
CA GLU A 360 18.38 14.99 13.37
C GLU A 360 17.11 14.98 12.50
N ALA A 361 17.15 15.56 11.30
CA ALA A 361 16.01 15.55 10.39
C ALA A 361 15.61 14.13 9.93
N VAL A 362 16.58 13.21 9.79
CA VAL A 362 16.30 11.81 9.44
C VAL A 362 15.75 11.03 10.63
N ALA A 363 16.24 11.31 11.84
CA ALA A 363 15.67 10.75 13.06
C ALA A 363 14.23 11.25 13.28
N ASP A 364 14.01 12.55 13.08
CA ASP A 364 12.69 13.17 13.17
C ASP A 364 11.75 12.70 12.08
N LEU A 365 12.22 12.29 10.89
CA LEU A 365 11.35 11.74 9.85
C LEU A 365 10.57 10.51 10.33
N VAL A 366 11.19 9.67 11.16
CA VAL A 366 10.61 8.38 11.56
C VAL A 366 9.76 8.45 12.84
N GLU A 367 9.65 9.62 13.47
CA GLU A 367 8.81 9.85 14.67
C GLU A 367 7.34 10.22 14.37
N PRO A 368 7.02 11.23 13.53
CA PRO A 368 5.66 11.57 13.12
C PRO A 368 5.18 10.52 12.13
N ARG A 369 4.38 9.60 12.64
CA ARG A 369 3.97 8.40 11.92
C ARG A 369 2.48 8.46 11.62
N THR A 370 2.15 8.61 10.34
CA THR A 370 0.76 8.45 9.87
C THR A 370 0.47 6.96 9.75
N PRO A 371 -0.61 6.44 10.32
CA PRO A 371 -0.99 5.05 10.10
C PRO A 371 -1.15 4.75 8.62
N LEU A 372 -0.64 3.60 8.15
CA LEU A 372 -0.61 3.28 6.72
C LEU A 372 -2.03 3.24 6.10
N PHE A 373 -3.01 2.77 6.87
CA PHE A 373 -4.42 2.76 6.44
C PHE A 373 -4.97 4.19 6.23
N GLU A 374 -4.56 5.18 7.03
CA GLU A 374 -5.08 6.54 6.92
C GLU A 374 -4.59 7.16 5.61
N PHE A 375 -3.30 6.96 5.31
CA PHE A 375 -2.72 7.36 4.04
C PHE A 375 -3.43 6.69 2.85
N ALA A 376 -3.66 5.37 2.92
CA ALA A 376 -4.36 4.64 1.87
C ALA A 376 -5.80 5.16 1.66
N LEU A 377 -6.54 5.44 2.73
CA LEU A 377 -7.89 6.00 2.64
C LEU A 377 -7.91 7.37 1.97
N ARG A 378 -6.99 8.27 2.35
CA ARG A 378 -6.87 9.60 1.71
C ARG A 378 -6.61 9.48 0.21
N GLN A 379 -5.74 8.56 -0.20
CA GLN A 379 -5.47 8.30 -1.62
C GLN A 379 -6.68 7.71 -2.36
N ILE A 380 -7.42 6.80 -1.74
CA ILE A 380 -8.63 6.23 -2.34
C ILE A 380 -9.68 7.33 -2.53
N VAL A 381 -9.95 8.09 -1.48
CA VAL A 381 -10.97 9.15 -1.44
C VAL A 381 -10.64 10.26 -2.43
N GLY A 382 -9.37 10.66 -2.55
CA GLY A 382 -8.92 11.71 -3.48
C GLY A 382 -9.11 11.41 -4.97
N ARG A 383 -9.43 10.16 -5.35
CA ARG A 383 -9.73 9.79 -6.75
C ARG A 383 -11.16 10.11 -7.19
N TYR A 384 -12.03 10.50 -6.26
CA TYR A 384 -13.46 10.71 -6.51
C TYR A 384 -13.86 12.17 -6.30
N ASP A 385 -14.86 12.61 -7.07
CA ASP A 385 -15.52 13.90 -6.85
C ASP A 385 -16.49 13.81 -5.67
N LEU A 386 -16.06 14.32 -4.52
CA LEU A 386 -16.82 14.28 -3.27
C LEU A 386 -17.94 15.34 -3.19
N GLU A 387 -18.02 16.25 -4.16
CA GLU A 387 -19.15 17.19 -4.23
C GLU A 387 -20.43 16.47 -4.66
N THR A 388 -20.31 15.39 -5.45
CA THR A 388 -21.48 14.62 -5.90
C THR A 388 -21.87 13.48 -4.95
N PRO A 389 -23.17 13.18 -4.78
CA PRO A 389 -23.61 12.00 -4.04
C PRO A 389 -23.08 10.68 -4.62
N ALA A 390 -22.96 10.60 -5.96
CA ALA A 390 -22.44 9.42 -6.65
C ALA A 390 -20.95 9.20 -6.35
N GLY A 391 -20.13 10.26 -6.37
CA GLY A 391 -18.71 10.16 -6.03
C GLY A 391 -18.46 9.82 -4.56
N ARG A 392 -19.23 10.39 -3.63
CA ARG A 392 -19.20 10.00 -2.20
C ARG A 392 -19.55 8.52 -2.00
N ALA A 393 -20.57 8.02 -2.70
CA ALA A 393 -20.97 6.61 -2.63
C ALA A 393 -19.91 5.68 -3.22
N ALA A 394 -19.35 6.01 -4.39
CA ALA A 394 -18.30 5.22 -5.03
C ALA A 394 -17.01 5.18 -4.18
N ALA A 395 -16.61 6.31 -3.60
CA ALA A 395 -15.48 6.39 -2.69
C ALA A 395 -15.72 5.53 -1.42
N LEU A 396 -16.93 5.55 -0.85
CA LEU A 396 -17.29 4.69 0.28
C LEU A 396 -17.26 3.19 -0.09
N ASP A 397 -17.73 2.83 -1.27
CA ASP A 397 -17.74 1.43 -1.72
C ASP A 397 -16.32 0.89 -1.96
N GLU A 398 -15.36 1.74 -2.36
CA GLU A 398 -13.95 1.35 -2.50
C GLU A 398 -13.18 1.41 -1.17
N ALA A 399 -13.36 2.46 -0.36
CA ALA A 399 -12.65 2.66 0.91
C ALA A 399 -13.24 1.82 2.06
N GLY A 400 -14.54 1.54 2.07
CA GLY A 400 -15.21 0.78 3.11
C GLY A 400 -14.60 -0.62 3.36
N PRO A 401 -14.29 -1.41 2.31
CA PRO A 401 -13.59 -2.69 2.45
C PRO A 401 -12.21 -2.60 3.12
N VAL A 402 -11.50 -1.48 2.99
CA VAL A 402 -10.20 -1.24 3.65
C VAL A 402 -10.40 -1.17 5.16
N VAL A 403 -11.34 -0.34 5.61
CA VAL A 403 -11.66 -0.18 7.04
C VAL A 403 -12.23 -1.48 7.63
N ALA A 404 -13.06 -2.18 6.86
CA ALA A 404 -13.67 -3.44 7.26
C ALA A 404 -12.67 -4.56 7.59
N ARG A 405 -11.44 -4.45 7.07
CA ARG A 405 -10.34 -5.42 7.28
C ARG A 405 -9.55 -5.18 8.56
N ILE A 406 -9.72 -4.03 9.21
CA ILE A 406 -9.07 -3.72 10.49
C ILE A 406 -9.57 -4.69 11.56
N LYS A 407 -8.65 -5.41 12.21
CA LYS A 407 -8.97 -6.48 13.18
C LYS A 407 -9.49 -5.95 14.51
N ASN A 408 -8.92 -4.85 14.99
CA ASN A 408 -9.32 -4.22 16.24
C ASN A 408 -10.65 -3.46 16.02
N SER A 409 -11.71 -3.86 16.73
CA SER A 409 -13.04 -3.28 16.57
C SER A 409 -13.13 -1.82 17.00
N GLY A 410 -12.35 -1.40 18.01
CA GLY A 410 -12.26 -0.02 18.45
C GLY A 410 -11.60 0.86 17.39
N ALA A 411 -10.42 0.45 16.92
CA ALA A 411 -9.73 1.14 15.83
C ALA A 411 -10.57 1.15 14.53
N GLN A 412 -11.23 0.04 14.18
CA GLN A 412 -12.13 -0.02 13.03
C GLN A 412 -13.26 1.00 13.13
N HIS A 413 -13.85 1.17 14.32
CA HIS A 413 -14.90 2.15 14.55
C HIS A 413 -14.39 3.58 14.36
N GLU A 414 -13.28 3.93 15.00
CA GLU A 414 -12.67 5.26 14.89
C GLU A 414 -12.31 5.60 13.44
N VAL A 415 -11.69 4.66 12.72
CA VAL A 415 -11.33 4.86 11.31
C VAL A 415 -12.57 4.97 10.41
N ALA A 416 -13.66 4.27 10.72
CA ALA A 416 -14.93 4.44 10.00
C ALA A 416 -15.52 5.84 10.22
N VAL A 417 -15.38 6.41 11.42
CA VAL A 417 -15.78 7.80 11.71
C VAL A 417 -14.90 8.79 10.95
N GLN A 418 -13.58 8.58 10.92
CA GLN A 418 -12.65 9.40 10.13
C GLN A 418 -13.00 9.34 8.63
N LEU A 419 -13.29 8.14 8.09
CA LEU A 419 -13.72 7.98 6.71
C LEU A 419 -15.00 8.76 6.40
N ALA A 420 -15.97 8.79 7.31
CA ALA A 420 -17.18 9.60 7.13
C ALA A 420 -16.85 11.11 7.00
N GLY A 421 -15.92 11.59 7.82
CA GLY A 421 -15.39 12.95 7.74
C GLY A 421 -14.70 13.23 6.40
N MET A 422 -13.81 12.34 5.97
CA MET A 422 -13.11 12.46 4.67
C MET A 422 -14.08 12.52 3.49
N LEU A 423 -15.16 11.73 3.53
CA LEU A 423 -16.19 11.69 2.49
C LEU A 423 -17.16 12.89 2.57
N GLY A 424 -17.20 13.62 3.68
CA GLY A 424 -18.22 14.64 3.95
C GLY A 424 -19.63 14.06 4.12
N ILE A 425 -19.73 12.81 4.61
CA ILE A 425 -21.02 12.18 4.94
C ILE A 425 -21.33 12.49 6.41
N LEU A 426 -22.32 13.37 6.63
CA LEU A 426 -22.72 13.82 7.97
C LEU A 426 -23.30 12.68 8.84
N ASP A 427 -23.98 11.72 8.21
CA ASP A 427 -24.45 10.51 8.90
C ASP A 427 -23.29 9.52 9.11
N THR A 428 -22.51 9.77 10.16
CA THR A 428 -21.39 8.89 10.54
C THR A 428 -21.86 7.48 10.87
N GLN A 429 -23.07 7.33 11.41
CA GLN A 429 -23.64 6.03 11.76
C GLN A 429 -23.95 5.19 10.52
N PHE A 430 -24.36 5.81 9.42
CA PHE A 430 -24.50 5.14 8.13
C PHE A 430 -23.18 4.51 7.67
N VAL A 431 -22.07 5.27 7.71
CA VAL A 431 -20.74 4.79 7.30
C VAL A 431 -20.26 3.66 8.22
N VAL A 432 -20.39 3.82 9.54
CA VAL A 432 -20.01 2.78 10.52
C VAL A 432 -20.81 1.49 10.28
N LYS A 433 -22.13 1.57 10.07
CA LYS A 433 -22.98 0.41 9.78
C LYS A 433 -22.61 -0.27 8.46
N ARG A 434 -22.29 0.52 7.43
CA ARG A 434 -21.85 0.01 6.12
C ARG A 434 -20.54 -0.75 6.24
N VAL A 435 -19.54 -0.18 6.93
CA VAL A 435 -18.25 -0.85 7.20
C VAL A 435 -18.45 -2.14 8.00
N ALA A 436 -19.29 -2.12 9.05
CA ALA A 436 -19.58 -3.31 9.84
C ALA A 436 -20.28 -4.41 9.01
N GLN A 437 -21.15 -4.03 8.07
CA GLN A 437 -21.78 -4.97 7.12
C GLN A 437 -20.74 -5.61 6.19
N LEU A 438 -19.83 -4.81 5.63
CA LEU A 438 -18.74 -5.30 4.78
C LEU A 438 -17.80 -6.25 5.56
N ALA A 439 -17.49 -5.94 6.82
CA ALA A 439 -16.66 -6.79 7.67
C ALA A 439 -17.30 -8.15 7.95
N ARG A 440 -18.63 -8.18 8.19
CA ARG A 440 -19.38 -9.45 8.33
C ARG A 440 -19.32 -10.29 7.05
N TRP A 441 -19.60 -9.68 5.90
CA TRP A 441 -19.53 -10.38 4.61
C TRP A 441 -18.14 -10.91 4.28
N ALA A 442 -17.08 -10.20 4.66
CA ALA A 442 -15.71 -10.66 4.48
C ALA A 442 -15.39 -11.91 5.30
N ARG A 443 -15.93 -12.03 6.52
CA ARG A 443 -15.77 -13.21 7.39
C ARG A 443 -16.56 -14.41 6.85
N ASP A 444 -17.81 -14.19 6.42
CA ASP A 444 -18.69 -15.27 5.98
C ASP A 444 -18.28 -15.90 4.63
N ARG A 445 -17.54 -15.17 3.77
CA ARG A 445 -17.12 -15.63 2.43
C ARG A 445 -15.64 -16.01 2.29
N GLY A 446 -14.90 -16.12 3.38
CA GLY A 446 -13.51 -16.58 3.34
C GLY A 446 -12.55 -15.69 2.52
N GLY A 447 -12.75 -14.36 2.55
CA GLY A 447 -11.79 -13.42 1.97
C GLY A 447 -11.79 -13.24 0.44
N ARG A 448 -12.71 -13.88 -0.31
CA ARG A 448 -12.94 -13.51 -1.71
C ARG A 448 -13.80 -12.24 -1.75
N GLY A 449 -13.20 -11.12 -2.15
CA GLY A 449 -13.89 -9.84 -2.35
C GLY A 449 -15.07 -9.95 -3.34
N PRO A 450 -15.85 -8.88 -3.54
CA PRO A 450 -16.93 -8.89 -4.52
C PRO A 450 -16.32 -9.22 -5.88
N ALA A 451 -16.74 -10.32 -6.50
CA ALA A 451 -16.44 -10.56 -7.90
C ALA A 451 -16.98 -9.35 -8.69
N GLN A 452 -16.12 -8.71 -9.47
CA GLN A 452 -16.58 -7.86 -10.57
C GLN A 452 -17.65 -8.64 -11.35
N PRO A 453 -18.76 -8.02 -11.78
CA PRO A 453 -19.75 -8.73 -12.57
C PRO A 453 -19.10 -9.08 -13.93
N GLN A 454 -18.53 -10.27 -14.03
CA GLN A 454 -18.23 -10.88 -15.32
C GLN A 454 -19.55 -11.11 -16.03
N GLY A 455 -19.61 -10.63 -17.28
CA GLY A 455 -20.78 -10.65 -18.14
C GLY A 455 -21.47 -12.02 -18.13
N ARG A 456 -22.79 -11.99 -17.90
CA ARG A 456 -23.62 -13.19 -18.02
C ARG A 456 -23.74 -13.59 -19.50
N PRO A 457 -23.62 -14.87 -19.85
CA PRO A 457 -23.86 -15.35 -21.21
C PRO A 457 -25.34 -15.19 -21.59
N GLN A 458 -25.59 -14.72 -22.81
CA GLN A 458 -26.90 -14.70 -23.43
C GLN A 458 -27.47 -16.12 -23.55
N GLN A 459 -28.58 -16.38 -22.86
CA GLN A 459 -29.51 -17.44 -23.23
C GLN A 459 -30.71 -16.81 -23.91
N THR A 460 -30.80 -17.07 -25.20
CA THR A 460 -31.95 -16.82 -26.07
C THR A 460 -33.15 -17.65 -25.63
N TYR A 461 -34.21 -16.98 -25.18
CA TYR A 461 -35.57 -17.49 -25.28
C TYR A 461 -36.45 -16.41 -25.90
N ALA A 462 -37.09 -16.78 -27.01
CA ALA A 462 -38.05 -15.96 -27.72
C ALA A 462 -39.28 -15.70 -26.85
N GLN A 463 -39.56 -14.43 -26.58
CA GLN A 463 -40.88 -13.92 -26.22
C GLN A 463 -41.08 -12.62 -27.02
N GLY A 464 -42.27 -12.44 -27.59
CA GLY A 464 -42.61 -11.30 -28.46
C GLY A 464 -42.37 -9.95 -27.77
N PRO A 465 -42.30 -8.85 -28.53
CA PRO A 465 -41.93 -7.55 -27.99
C PRO A 465 -42.94 -7.13 -26.91
N PRO A 466 -42.50 -6.88 -25.65
CA PRO A 466 -43.33 -6.16 -24.71
C PRO A 466 -43.46 -4.72 -25.21
N PRO A 467 -44.58 -4.03 -24.96
CA PRO A 467 -44.67 -2.60 -25.26
C PRO A 467 -43.58 -1.86 -24.47
N PRO A 468 -42.88 -0.88 -25.08
CA PRO A 468 -41.87 -0.11 -24.37
C PRO A 468 -42.58 0.82 -23.37
N SER A 469 -42.72 0.36 -22.14
CA SER A 469 -42.96 1.20 -20.98
C SER A 469 -41.59 1.49 -20.37
N GLY A 470 -41.12 2.73 -20.53
CA GLY A 470 -40.04 3.24 -19.69
C GLY A 470 -40.44 3.10 -18.22
N PRO A 471 -39.47 3.09 -17.28
CA PRO A 471 -39.76 2.85 -15.87
C PRO A 471 -40.82 3.84 -15.38
N ALA A 472 -41.98 3.33 -14.97
CA ALA A 472 -43.02 4.14 -14.37
C ALA A 472 -42.42 4.85 -13.15
N LEU A 473 -42.30 6.18 -13.21
CA LEU A 473 -41.91 6.99 -12.07
C LEU A 473 -42.87 6.66 -10.94
N THR A 474 -42.34 6.13 -9.83
CA THR A 474 -43.18 5.72 -8.70
C THR A 474 -43.76 6.97 -8.06
N LEU A 475 -45.02 7.29 -8.36
CA LEU A 475 -45.82 8.38 -7.76
C LEU A 475 -46.04 8.22 -6.23
N ARG A 476 -45.41 7.22 -5.61
CA ARG A 476 -45.38 7.06 -4.14
C ARG A 476 -44.50 8.11 -3.47
N SER A 477 -43.49 8.66 -4.16
CA SER A 477 -42.65 9.73 -3.63
C SER A 477 -43.44 11.05 -3.55
N PRO A 478 -43.52 11.69 -2.36
CA PRO A 478 -44.05 13.05 -2.25
C PRO A 478 -43.27 14.06 -3.12
N ALA A 479 -41.98 13.84 -3.36
CA ALA A 479 -41.16 14.69 -4.22
C ALA A 479 -41.62 14.65 -5.67
N HIS A 480 -41.69 13.44 -6.23
CA HIS A 480 -42.11 13.25 -7.61
C HIS A 480 -43.56 13.71 -7.85
N ARG A 481 -44.44 13.58 -6.86
CA ARG A 481 -45.81 14.09 -6.96
C ARG A 481 -45.84 15.61 -7.11
N THR A 482 -45.14 16.35 -6.26
CA THR A 482 -45.07 17.82 -6.36
C THR A 482 -44.40 18.26 -7.67
N GLU A 483 -43.28 17.65 -8.04
CA GLU A 483 -42.57 17.98 -9.29
C GLU A 483 -43.45 17.75 -10.52
N ARG A 484 -44.19 16.63 -10.54
CA ARG A 484 -45.14 16.32 -11.59
C ARG A 484 -46.27 17.35 -11.66
N GLU A 485 -46.86 17.71 -10.52
CA GLU A 485 -47.91 18.75 -10.47
C GLU A 485 -47.38 20.10 -10.98
N LEU A 486 -46.16 20.48 -10.63
CA LEU A 486 -45.55 21.72 -11.08
C LEU A 486 -45.33 21.74 -12.60
N LEU A 487 -44.86 20.63 -13.19
CA LEU A 487 -44.70 20.51 -14.64
C LEU A 487 -46.05 20.54 -15.37
N LYS A 488 -47.10 19.93 -14.80
CA LYS A 488 -48.46 20.03 -15.35
C LYS A 488 -48.95 21.48 -15.36
N LEU A 489 -48.71 22.23 -14.28
CA LEU A 489 -49.04 23.65 -14.21
C LEU A 489 -48.28 24.45 -15.28
N ALA A 490 -46.97 24.23 -15.44
CA ALA A 490 -46.17 24.93 -16.44
C ALA A 490 -46.57 24.63 -17.91
N LEU A 491 -47.13 23.45 -18.18
CA LEU A 491 -47.57 23.07 -19.53
C LEU A 491 -49.03 23.47 -19.82
N GLN A 492 -49.92 23.36 -18.81
CA GLN A 492 -51.36 23.54 -19.00
C GLN A 492 -51.86 24.92 -18.62
N ARG A 493 -51.25 25.54 -17.59
CA ARG A 493 -51.66 26.81 -16.98
C ARG A 493 -50.43 27.69 -16.67
N PRO A 494 -49.59 27.99 -17.69
CA PRO A 494 -48.33 28.73 -17.51
C PRO A 494 -48.52 30.09 -16.82
N GLU A 495 -49.68 30.72 -16.96
CA GLU A 495 -50.03 31.99 -16.33
C GLU A 495 -50.05 31.94 -14.79
N LEU A 496 -50.16 30.75 -14.19
CA LEU A 496 -50.19 30.58 -12.74
C LEU A 496 -48.80 30.37 -12.13
N VAL A 497 -47.77 30.14 -12.95
CA VAL A 497 -46.42 29.80 -12.47
C VAL A 497 -45.32 30.70 -13.03
N SER A 498 -45.57 31.43 -14.12
CA SER A 498 -44.65 32.45 -14.62
C SER A 498 -44.75 33.75 -13.78
N PRO A 499 -43.65 34.50 -13.56
CA PRO A 499 -42.28 34.23 -14.02
C PRO A 499 -41.50 33.29 -13.08
N ALA A 500 -42.05 32.93 -11.91
CA ALA A 500 -41.33 32.21 -10.89
C ALA A 500 -40.75 30.87 -11.37
N PHE A 501 -41.52 30.07 -12.13
CA PHE A 501 -41.08 28.80 -12.71
C PHE A 501 -39.88 28.93 -13.65
N ASP A 502 -39.79 30.04 -14.37
CA ASP A 502 -38.73 30.26 -15.36
C ASP A 502 -37.36 30.46 -14.70
N ALA A 503 -37.34 30.85 -13.42
CA ALA A 503 -36.14 30.91 -12.60
C ALA A 503 -35.72 29.54 -11.99
N TYR A 504 -36.43 28.44 -12.28
CA TYR A 504 -36.08 27.11 -11.77
C TYR A 504 -35.06 26.43 -12.68
N GLY A 505 -33.99 25.90 -12.12
CA GLY A 505 -33.03 25.08 -12.86
C GLY A 505 -33.51 23.63 -13.03
N ALA A 506 -32.95 22.93 -14.01
CA ALA A 506 -33.21 21.50 -14.19
C ALA A 506 -32.70 20.65 -13.00
N ASP A 507 -31.68 21.11 -12.28
CA ASP A 507 -31.07 20.47 -11.11
C ASP A 507 -31.97 20.45 -9.85
N GLU A 508 -33.03 21.25 -9.85
CA GLU A 508 -34.01 21.30 -8.77
C GLU A 508 -34.98 20.12 -8.80
N PHE A 509 -35.14 19.46 -9.95
CA PHE A 509 -35.99 18.29 -10.13
C PHE A 509 -35.22 17.01 -9.77
N THR A 510 -35.79 16.18 -8.89
CA THR A 510 -35.12 14.97 -8.39
C THR A 510 -35.18 13.79 -9.36
N ALA A 511 -36.18 13.76 -10.24
CA ALA A 511 -36.35 12.71 -11.24
C ALA A 511 -35.75 13.11 -12.60
N PRO A 512 -34.83 12.33 -13.19
CA PRO A 512 -34.22 12.66 -14.48
C PRO A 512 -35.22 12.97 -15.61
N PRO A 513 -36.36 12.25 -15.75
CA PRO A 513 -37.35 12.60 -16.77
C PRO A 513 -38.05 13.95 -16.53
N TYR A 514 -38.23 14.37 -15.27
CA TYR A 514 -38.83 15.67 -14.95
C TYR A 514 -37.86 16.82 -15.17
N ALA A 515 -36.57 16.61 -14.87
CA ALA A 515 -35.51 17.54 -15.24
C ALA A 515 -35.44 17.75 -16.77
N ALA A 516 -35.57 16.66 -17.55
CA ALA A 516 -35.60 16.73 -19.02
C ALA A 516 -36.83 17.51 -19.53
N VAL A 517 -38.02 17.31 -18.95
CA VAL A 517 -39.21 18.09 -19.30
C VAL A 517 -39.03 19.58 -18.95
N ARG A 518 -38.45 19.90 -17.79
CA ARG A 518 -38.12 21.29 -17.41
C ARG A 518 -37.20 21.94 -18.45
N GLN A 519 -36.19 21.22 -18.91
CA GLN A 519 -35.27 21.70 -19.94
C GLN A 519 -36.00 21.94 -21.28
N CYS A 520 -36.92 21.05 -21.69
CA CYS A 520 -37.73 21.25 -22.89
C CYS A 520 -38.59 22.53 -22.79
N ILE A 521 -39.13 22.82 -21.60
CA ILE A 521 -39.89 24.07 -21.35
C ILE A 521 -38.97 25.28 -21.43
N GLU A 522 -37.73 25.19 -20.92
CA GLU A 522 -36.73 26.25 -21.03
C GLU A 522 -36.39 26.58 -22.49
N GLU A 523 -36.08 25.55 -23.27
CA GLU A 523 -35.71 25.67 -24.69
C GLU A 523 -36.87 26.20 -25.55
N ALA A 524 -38.12 25.96 -25.12
CA ALA A 524 -39.32 26.52 -25.74
C ALA A 524 -39.60 28.00 -25.39
N GLY A 525 -38.77 28.63 -24.55
CA GLY A 525 -38.92 30.02 -24.10
C GLY A 525 -39.57 30.18 -22.72
N GLY A 526 -39.64 29.11 -21.93
CA GLY A 526 -40.21 29.12 -20.58
C GLY A 526 -41.74 29.11 -20.54
N ALA A 527 -42.30 29.09 -19.33
CA ALA A 527 -43.71 29.29 -19.08
C ALA A 527 -44.20 30.66 -19.59
N GLU A 528 -43.35 31.69 -19.58
CA GLU A 528 -43.66 32.99 -20.19
C GLU A 528 -44.05 32.88 -21.68
N ALA A 529 -43.33 32.07 -22.47
CA ALA A 529 -43.70 31.79 -23.87
C ALA A 529 -45.06 31.08 -23.99
N GLY A 530 -45.45 30.29 -22.99
CA GLY A 530 -46.78 29.69 -22.89
C GLY A 530 -47.92 30.69 -22.70
N ILE A 531 -47.63 31.86 -22.14
CA ILE A 531 -48.58 32.98 -22.04
C ILE A 531 -48.62 33.75 -23.35
N ALA A 532 -47.45 34.02 -23.94
CA ALA A 532 -47.32 34.83 -25.15
C ALA A 532 -47.87 34.13 -26.41
N GLU A 533 -47.62 32.82 -26.56
CA GLU A 533 -47.98 32.05 -27.75
C GLU A 533 -48.68 30.70 -27.42
N PRO A 534 -49.87 30.71 -26.79
CA PRO A 534 -50.49 29.49 -26.24
C PRO A 534 -50.73 28.37 -27.27
N GLN A 535 -50.99 28.75 -28.53
CA GLN A 535 -51.28 27.78 -29.61
C GLN A 535 -50.02 27.07 -30.14
N ALA A 536 -48.84 27.71 -30.04
CA ALA A 536 -47.58 27.17 -30.54
C ALA A 536 -46.71 26.57 -29.43
N TYR A 537 -46.96 26.95 -28.18
CA TYR A 537 -46.14 26.59 -27.01
C TYR A 537 -45.91 25.08 -26.86
N LEU A 538 -46.99 24.28 -26.81
CA LEU A 538 -46.84 22.83 -26.63
C LEU A 538 -46.08 22.18 -27.80
N GLY A 539 -46.25 22.68 -29.03
CA GLY A 539 -45.48 22.24 -30.19
C GLY A 539 -43.99 22.48 -30.01
N ARG A 540 -43.60 23.68 -29.57
CA ARG A 540 -42.19 24.02 -29.28
C ARG A 540 -41.59 23.16 -28.17
N VAL A 541 -42.33 22.90 -27.10
CA VAL A 541 -41.87 22.03 -26.01
C VAL A 541 -41.67 20.58 -26.51
N LEU A 542 -42.54 20.09 -27.40
CA LEU A 542 -42.41 18.75 -28.00
C LEU A 542 -41.26 18.66 -29.01
N ASP A 543 -40.97 19.74 -29.74
CA ASP A 543 -39.85 19.85 -30.68
C ASP A 543 -38.50 19.90 -29.94
N ALA A 544 -38.47 20.48 -28.74
CA ALA A 544 -37.30 20.50 -27.85
C ALA A 544 -37.02 19.14 -27.17
N ALA A 545 -37.92 18.15 -27.27
CA ALA A 545 -37.72 16.86 -26.63
C ALA A 545 -36.56 16.08 -27.26
N PRO A 546 -35.55 15.64 -26.48
CA PRO A 546 -34.35 14.98 -27.00
C PRO A 546 -34.60 13.56 -27.54
N ASP A 547 -35.68 12.92 -27.08
CA ASP A 547 -36.07 11.58 -27.51
C ASP A 547 -37.59 11.35 -27.38
N ASP A 548 -38.06 10.22 -27.93
CA ASP A 548 -39.48 9.82 -27.89
C ASP A 548 -39.99 9.52 -26.48
N THR A 549 -39.10 9.24 -25.51
CA THR A 549 -39.49 8.99 -24.12
C THR A 549 -39.89 10.29 -23.44
N VAL A 550 -39.06 11.32 -23.57
CA VAL A 550 -39.36 12.67 -23.06
C VAL A 550 -40.57 13.26 -23.79
N ARG A 551 -40.66 13.07 -25.12
CA ARG A 551 -41.82 13.53 -25.90
C ARG A 551 -43.13 12.93 -25.40
N ARG A 552 -43.16 11.63 -25.08
CA ARG A 552 -44.33 10.98 -24.47
C ARG A 552 -44.67 11.55 -23.09
N MET A 553 -43.66 11.82 -22.27
CA MET A 553 -43.85 12.41 -20.93
C MET A 553 -44.44 13.83 -21.04
N VAL A 554 -43.96 14.67 -21.96
CA VAL A 554 -44.53 16.00 -22.22
C VAL A 554 -46.01 15.89 -22.63
N THR A 555 -46.32 15.01 -23.58
CA THR A 555 -47.70 14.77 -24.02
C THR A 555 -48.60 14.29 -22.88
N GLU A 556 -48.11 13.38 -22.04
CA GLU A 556 -48.83 12.88 -20.87
C GLU A 556 -49.12 14.00 -19.86
N LEU A 557 -48.11 14.79 -19.50
CA LEU A 557 -48.24 15.89 -18.55
C LEU A 557 -49.11 17.04 -19.08
N ALA A 558 -49.15 17.25 -20.39
CA ALA A 558 -49.98 18.29 -21.01
C ALA A 558 -51.49 17.99 -20.95
N VAL A 559 -51.88 16.72 -20.77
CA VAL A 559 -53.30 16.30 -20.78
C VAL A 559 -53.76 15.68 -19.46
N GLU A 560 -52.84 15.25 -18.60
CA GLU A 560 -53.18 14.65 -17.31
C GLU A 560 -53.87 15.67 -16.40
N ALA A 561 -54.97 15.27 -15.77
CA ALA A 561 -55.68 16.13 -14.83
C ALA A 561 -54.79 16.58 -13.65
N ILE A 562 -54.83 17.88 -13.35
CA ILE A 562 -54.22 18.44 -12.14
C ILE A 562 -54.97 17.89 -10.91
N LEU A 563 -54.25 17.54 -9.84
CA LEU A 563 -54.81 16.78 -8.70
C LEU A 563 -55.92 17.53 -7.93
N ARG A 564 -56.02 18.85 -8.07
CA ARG A 564 -56.98 19.68 -7.35
C ARG A 564 -58.12 20.14 -8.25
N LYS A 565 -59.35 20.11 -7.73
CA LYS A 565 -60.57 20.56 -8.44
C LYS A 565 -60.54 22.05 -8.79
N THR A 566 -59.91 22.86 -7.94
CA THR A 566 -59.70 24.30 -8.15
C THR A 566 -58.20 24.53 -8.34
N VAL A 567 -57.83 25.04 -9.51
CA VAL A 567 -56.46 25.36 -9.88
C VAL A 567 -56.33 26.88 -9.93
N ASP A 568 -55.76 27.45 -8.87
CA ASP A 568 -55.58 28.88 -8.62
C ASP A 568 -54.11 29.22 -8.28
N GLU A 569 -53.80 30.51 -8.16
CA GLU A 569 -52.46 31.02 -7.82
C GLU A 569 -51.94 30.45 -6.50
N VAL A 570 -52.83 30.25 -5.52
CA VAL A 570 -52.48 29.67 -4.21
C VAL A 570 -51.98 28.24 -4.37
N TYR A 571 -52.67 27.41 -5.17
CA TYR A 571 -52.23 26.04 -5.44
C TYR A 571 -50.90 26.00 -6.18
N ALA A 572 -50.73 26.84 -7.21
CA ALA A 572 -49.51 26.92 -7.99
C ALA A 572 -48.31 27.37 -7.14
N GLY A 573 -48.50 28.40 -6.31
CA GLY A 573 -47.50 28.88 -5.35
C GLY A 573 -47.05 27.79 -4.38
N VAL A 574 -47.96 26.93 -3.88
CA VAL A 574 -47.59 25.80 -3.02
C VAL A 574 -46.68 24.80 -3.74
N GLN A 575 -46.95 24.47 -5.02
CA GLN A 575 -46.10 23.53 -5.76
C GLN A 575 -44.71 24.12 -6.03
N LEU A 576 -44.66 25.38 -6.44
CA LEU A 576 -43.41 26.12 -6.66
C LEU A 576 -42.53 26.11 -5.40
N VAL A 577 -43.08 26.52 -4.25
CA VAL A 577 -42.35 26.59 -2.99
C VAL A 577 -41.85 25.21 -2.56
N GLN A 578 -42.67 24.17 -2.68
CA GLN A 578 -42.29 22.82 -2.27
C GLN A 578 -41.14 22.22 -3.10
N VAL A 579 -41.10 22.48 -4.42
CA VAL A 579 -39.98 22.06 -5.26
C VAL A 579 -38.72 22.84 -4.88
N ARG A 580 -38.81 24.18 -4.77
CA ARG A 580 -37.68 25.05 -4.42
C ARG A 580 -37.09 24.73 -3.06
N LEU A 581 -37.94 24.55 -2.04
CA LEU A 581 -37.50 24.26 -0.67
C LEU A 581 -36.71 22.95 -0.61
N ARG A 582 -37.13 21.92 -1.35
CA ARG A 582 -36.40 20.64 -1.42
C ARG A 582 -35.06 20.77 -2.11
N ALA A 583 -34.94 21.62 -3.12
CA ALA A 583 -33.67 21.93 -3.77
C ALA A 583 -32.73 22.68 -2.80
N VAL A 584 -33.23 23.70 -2.10
CA VAL A 584 -32.49 24.44 -1.08
C VAL A 584 -32.01 23.53 0.06
N ASP A 585 -32.89 22.68 0.61
CA ASP A 585 -32.52 21.74 1.68
C ASP A 585 -31.50 20.68 1.22
N ARG A 586 -31.44 20.37 -0.08
CA ARG A 586 -30.39 19.51 -0.66
C ARG A 586 -29.07 20.27 -0.72
N ARG A 587 -29.08 21.50 -1.25
CA ARG A 587 -27.88 22.35 -1.34
C ARG A 587 -27.29 22.65 0.03
N ILE A 588 -28.11 22.95 1.05
CA ILE A 588 -27.67 23.13 2.44
C ILE A 588 -26.87 21.91 2.93
N ARG A 589 -27.36 20.68 2.66
CA ARG A 589 -26.66 19.44 3.06
C ARG A 589 -25.33 19.26 2.32
N ASP A 590 -25.26 19.64 1.05
CA ASP A 590 -24.02 19.56 0.27
C ASP A 590 -22.98 20.58 0.75
N VAL A 591 -23.40 21.81 1.05
CA VAL A 591 -22.54 22.86 1.60
C VAL A 591 -22.06 22.51 3.01
N GLN A 592 -22.92 21.92 3.86
CA GLN A 592 -22.53 21.39 5.17
C GLN A 592 -21.52 20.23 5.06
N GLY A 593 -21.68 19.35 4.07
CA GLY A 593 -20.70 18.30 3.76
C GLY A 593 -19.34 18.87 3.34
N SER A 594 -19.35 19.94 2.55
CA SER A 594 -18.14 20.68 2.14
C SER A 594 -17.43 21.30 3.33
N LEU A 595 -18.19 21.92 4.24
CA LEU A 595 -17.66 22.50 5.48
C LEU A 595 -17.02 21.43 6.38
N ALA A 596 -17.63 20.24 6.47
CA ALA A 596 -17.08 19.13 7.24
C ALA A 596 -15.75 18.61 6.66
N ARG A 597 -15.59 18.59 5.33
CA ARG A 597 -14.35 18.19 4.65
C ARG A 597 -13.22 19.20 4.84
N LEU A 598 -13.52 20.50 4.87
CA LEU A 598 -12.53 21.56 5.07
C LEU A 598 -11.88 21.53 6.47
N GLY A 599 -12.61 21.07 7.49
CA GLY A 599 -12.09 20.93 8.85
C GLY A 599 -11.57 22.25 9.45
N ALA A 600 -10.83 22.17 10.56
CA ALA A 600 -10.25 23.33 11.25
C ALA A 600 -8.95 23.86 10.63
N GLY A 601 -8.41 23.18 9.60
CA GLY A 601 -7.13 23.49 8.96
C GLY A 601 -7.22 23.78 7.45
N GLY A 602 -8.42 23.93 6.90
CA GLY A 602 -8.63 24.32 5.50
C GLY A 602 -8.33 25.80 5.24
N ASP A 603 -8.27 26.18 3.96
CA ASP A 603 -8.03 27.57 3.55
C ASP A 603 -9.09 28.51 4.19
N PRO A 604 -8.67 29.52 4.99
CA PRO A 604 -9.58 30.47 5.63
C PRO A 604 -10.52 31.18 4.66
N GLN A 605 -10.09 31.47 3.43
CA GLN A 605 -10.94 32.15 2.44
C GLN A 605 -12.05 31.23 1.93
N GLN A 606 -11.74 29.96 1.66
CA GLN A 606 -12.72 28.96 1.26
C GLN A 606 -13.72 28.67 2.37
N LEU A 607 -13.25 28.61 3.63
CA LEU A 607 -14.11 28.36 4.78
C LEU A 607 -15.14 29.49 4.97
N VAL A 608 -14.73 30.75 4.83
CA VAL A 608 -15.63 31.91 4.87
C VAL A 608 -16.64 31.88 3.71
N ALA A 609 -16.21 31.52 2.51
CA ALA A 609 -17.10 31.43 1.34
C ALA A 609 -18.21 30.38 1.56
N VAL A 610 -17.85 29.18 2.01
CA VAL A 610 -18.78 28.07 2.29
C VAL A 610 -19.74 28.43 3.44
N GLN A 611 -19.25 29.11 4.48
CA GLN A 611 -20.11 29.57 5.58
C GLN A 611 -21.11 30.63 5.14
N ASN A 612 -20.70 31.58 4.29
CA ASN A 612 -21.60 32.60 3.75
C ASN A 612 -22.66 31.97 2.86
N GLU A 613 -22.30 31.04 1.98
CA GLU A 613 -23.26 30.31 1.15
C GLU A 613 -24.29 29.56 2.00
N LEU A 614 -23.83 28.86 3.05
CA LEU A 614 -24.71 28.15 3.97
C LEU A 614 -25.71 29.09 4.66
N TRP A 615 -25.24 30.25 5.13
CA TRP A 615 -26.08 31.24 5.79
C TRP A 615 -27.15 31.81 4.85
N VAL A 616 -26.78 32.16 3.61
CA VAL A 616 -27.71 32.66 2.58
C VAL A 616 -28.78 31.62 2.26
N LEU A 617 -28.39 30.36 2.05
CA LEU A 617 -29.34 29.27 1.77
C LEU A 617 -30.29 29.00 2.94
N GLN A 618 -29.80 29.06 4.18
CA GLN A 618 -30.64 28.91 5.38
C GLN A 618 -31.66 30.04 5.50
N GLN A 619 -31.25 31.29 5.28
CA GLN A 619 -32.18 32.43 5.26
C GLN A 619 -33.22 32.29 4.16
N TYR A 620 -32.80 31.89 2.96
CA TYR A 620 -33.72 31.69 1.84
C TYR A 620 -34.72 30.55 2.10
N GLY A 621 -34.24 29.41 2.62
CA GLY A 621 -35.08 28.29 3.04
C GLY A 621 -36.08 28.69 4.13
N GLN A 622 -35.70 29.57 5.06
CA GLN A 622 -36.60 30.12 6.08
C GLN A 622 -37.64 31.05 5.45
N ALA A 623 -37.23 31.95 4.55
CA ALA A 623 -38.15 32.85 3.86
C ALA A 623 -39.22 32.10 3.05
N LEU A 624 -38.86 30.99 2.40
CA LEU A 624 -39.81 30.11 1.68
C LEU A 624 -40.83 29.45 2.62
N ARG A 625 -40.44 29.11 3.86
CA ARG A 625 -41.35 28.54 4.87
C ARG A 625 -42.31 29.59 5.44
N ASP A 626 -41.82 30.81 5.66
CA ASP A 626 -42.57 31.86 6.35
C ASP A 626 -43.48 32.67 5.42
N ARG A 627 -42.99 32.99 4.20
CA ARG A 627 -43.70 33.85 3.23
C ARG A 627 -44.28 33.08 2.03
N GLY A 628 -43.96 31.79 1.89
CA GLY A 628 -44.49 30.98 0.80
C GLY A 628 -44.10 31.53 -0.57
N ALA A 629 -45.09 31.70 -1.45
CA ALA A 629 -44.85 32.13 -2.84
C ALA A 629 -44.29 33.55 -2.94
N ASP A 630 -44.55 34.42 -1.97
CA ASP A 630 -44.02 35.80 -1.93
C ASP A 630 -42.49 35.86 -1.73
N ALA A 631 -41.85 34.71 -1.43
CA ALA A 631 -40.40 34.58 -1.31
C ALA A 631 -39.70 34.10 -2.59
N LEU A 632 -40.48 33.67 -3.60
CA LEU A 632 -39.99 33.32 -4.95
C LEU A 632 -39.90 34.57 -5.81
#